data_AF-A0A378IIB5-F1
#
_entry.id   AF-A0A378IIB5-F1
#
_cell.length_a   1.000
_cell.length_b   1.000
_cell.length_c   1.000
_cell.angle_alpha   90.00
_cell.angle_beta   90.00
_cell.angle_gamma   90.00
#
_symmetry.space_group_name_H-M   'P 1'
#
loop_
_entity.id
_entity.type
_entity.pdbx_description
1 polymer ?
#
loop_
_entity_poly.entity_id
_entity_poly.type
_entity_poly.pdbx_seq_one_letter_code
_entity_poly.pdbx_strand_id
1 'polypeptide(L)'
;MGKRAQAEMKSFLLAEKRRLEVIEQLKKCESHEELSKSLKKYEEKKEKKFFVISSKLTEYHVQRLRKLDEEISQLKTELKKQFPLPGAHVKLQQILPPKVKVVASCEQTLVERTFTQKMPGHLLSKPCNLGDDKLVLAKEMIARSVEIPEGSYEGSLQRDVSESAFSSEEYIQENSVDPKTKRERETHLLQVNVQLRIFKLKQEELEATYQKNLSKGKQDQANKYQKASNAAKTIYDEISRLAKQYINDGDLDAFKTNSQSILKEDNDNVKIVQEHRGWKSFLANLAGLIFTVGLAQAGYSLYKREFSWFKPPTDTGKKVEDLYTSINTIAVTG
;
A
#
# COMPACT_ATOMS: atom_id res chain seq x y z
N MET A 1 -13.63 -7.49 15.55
CA MET A 1 -14.28 -7.23 14.25
C MET A 1 -15.37 -8.28 14.00
N GLY A 2 -16.53 -7.89 13.46
CA GLY A 2 -17.59 -8.83 13.10
C GLY A 2 -17.21 -9.71 11.90
N LYS A 3 -17.80 -10.92 11.80
CA LYS A 3 -17.57 -11.88 10.70
C LYS A 3 -17.75 -11.24 9.30
N ARG A 4 -18.69 -10.29 9.19
CA ARG A 4 -18.97 -9.52 7.96
C ARG A 4 -17.78 -8.64 7.54
N ALA A 5 -17.23 -7.87 8.48
CA ALA A 5 -16.08 -7.00 8.23
C ALA A 5 -14.83 -7.81 7.84
N GLN A 6 -14.64 -8.99 8.44
CA GLN A 6 -13.54 -9.88 8.05
C GLN A 6 -13.71 -10.44 6.63
N ALA A 7 -14.92 -10.85 6.24
CA ALA A 7 -15.19 -11.34 4.89
C ALA A 7 -15.04 -10.23 3.83
N GLU A 8 -15.47 -9.02 4.16
CA GLU A 8 -15.27 -7.82 3.35
C GLU A 8 -13.78 -7.54 3.13
N MET A 9 -13.01 -7.39 4.22
CA MET A 9 -11.57 -7.12 4.15
C MET A 9 -10.82 -8.20 3.37
N LYS A 10 -11.13 -9.48 3.58
CA LYS A 10 -10.55 -10.58 2.80
C LYS A 10 -10.85 -10.46 1.31
N SER A 11 -12.08 -10.08 0.96
CA SER A 11 -12.50 -9.89 -0.44
C SER A 11 -11.76 -8.70 -1.07
N PHE A 12 -11.63 -7.60 -0.33
CA PHE A 12 -10.86 -6.42 -0.76
C PHE A 12 -9.38 -6.75 -1.00
N LEU A 13 -8.70 -7.33 -0.01
CA LEU A 13 -7.28 -7.67 -0.12
C LEU A 13 -6.99 -8.63 -1.27
N LEU A 14 -7.89 -9.60 -1.51
CA LEU A 14 -7.75 -10.51 -2.64
C LEU A 14 -7.90 -9.78 -3.98
N ALA A 15 -8.86 -8.85 -4.09
CA ALA A 15 -9.09 -8.06 -5.28
C ALA A 15 -7.95 -7.06 -5.56
N GLU A 16 -7.41 -6.43 -4.50
CA GLU A 16 -6.27 -5.53 -4.57
C GLU A 16 -5.01 -6.27 -5.01
N LYS A 17 -4.68 -7.38 -4.35
CA LYS A 17 -3.50 -8.21 -4.68
C LYS A 17 -3.48 -8.61 -6.15
N ARG A 18 -4.62 -9.02 -6.71
CA ARG A 18 -4.70 -9.48 -8.10
C ARG A 18 -4.48 -8.36 -9.11
N ARG A 19 -4.96 -7.14 -8.82
CA ARG A 19 -4.70 -5.97 -9.66
C ARG A 19 -3.23 -5.59 -9.62
N LEU A 20 -2.61 -5.62 -8.44
CA LEU A 20 -1.18 -5.40 -8.28
C LEU A 20 -0.34 -6.43 -9.04
N GLU A 21 -0.70 -7.72 -9.01
CA GLU A 21 -0.05 -8.76 -9.80
C GLU A 21 -0.13 -8.50 -11.32
N VAL A 22 -1.26 -7.96 -11.80
CA VAL A 22 -1.44 -7.59 -13.21
C VAL A 22 -0.58 -6.38 -13.57
N ILE A 23 -0.56 -5.35 -12.72
CA ILE A 23 0.29 -4.17 -12.88
C ILE A 23 1.76 -4.59 -12.95
N GLU A 24 2.20 -5.48 -12.06
CA GLU A 24 3.57 -6.00 -12.07
C GLU A 24 3.89 -6.77 -13.36
N GLN A 25 2.97 -7.60 -13.85
CA GLN A 25 3.14 -8.33 -15.12
C GLN A 25 3.23 -7.38 -16.31
N LEU A 26 2.37 -6.36 -16.37
CA LEU A 26 2.39 -5.35 -17.44
C LEU A 26 3.70 -4.54 -17.42
N LYS A 27 4.19 -4.16 -16.24
CA LYS A 27 5.46 -3.43 -16.07
C LYS A 27 6.69 -4.23 -16.50
N LYS A 28 6.61 -5.57 -16.49
CA LYS A 28 7.69 -6.48 -16.92
C LYS A 28 7.54 -6.98 -18.35
N CYS A 29 6.52 -6.56 -19.10
CA CYS A 29 6.33 -7.01 -20.48
C CYS A 29 7.40 -6.38 -21.38
N GLU A 30 8.20 -7.21 -22.05
CA GLU A 30 9.26 -6.77 -22.97
C GLU A 30 8.88 -7.00 -24.44
N SER A 31 7.77 -7.68 -24.70
CA SER A 31 7.32 -8.02 -26.05
C SER A 31 5.80 -7.90 -26.24
N HIS A 32 5.37 -7.73 -27.50
CA HIS A 32 3.96 -7.72 -27.89
C HIS A 32 3.25 -9.04 -27.57
N GLU A 33 3.94 -10.17 -27.72
CA GLU A 33 3.39 -11.52 -27.48
C GLU A 33 3.07 -11.74 -26.00
N GLU A 34 3.98 -11.32 -25.11
CA GLU A 34 3.76 -11.33 -23.66
C GLU A 34 2.64 -10.39 -23.25
N LEU A 35 2.57 -9.20 -23.84
CA LEU A 35 1.49 -8.24 -23.62
C LEU A 35 0.14 -8.86 -24.01
N SER A 36 0.04 -9.45 -25.19
CA SER A 36 -1.17 -10.10 -25.69
C SER A 36 -1.61 -11.25 -24.78
N LYS A 37 -0.68 -12.12 -24.38
CA LYS A 37 -0.95 -13.25 -23.47
C LYS A 37 -1.41 -12.78 -22.10
N SER A 38 -0.77 -11.74 -21.55
CA SER A 38 -1.11 -11.17 -20.25
C SER A 38 -2.48 -10.48 -20.27
N LEU A 39 -2.78 -9.72 -21.32
CA LEU A 39 -4.09 -9.08 -21.51
C LEU A 39 -5.20 -10.10 -21.68
N LYS A 40 -5.01 -11.14 -22.49
CA LYS A 40 -6.00 -12.20 -22.66
C LYS A 40 -6.31 -12.89 -21.31
N LYS A 41 -5.28 -13.23 -20.55
CA LYS A 41 -5.43 -13.83 -19.21
C LYS A 41 -6.11 -12.88 -18.22
N TYR A 42 -5.88 -11.57 -18.35
CA TYR A 42 -6.54 -10.56 -17.54
C TYR A 42 -8.04 -10.49 -17.86
N GLU A 43 -8.42 -10.35 -19.13
CA GLU A 43 -9.84 -10.28 -19.54
C GLU A 43 -10.59 -11.58 -19.16
N GLU A 44 -10.00 -12.76 -19.39
CA GLU A 44 -10.57 -14.05 -18.98
C GLU A 44 -10.79 -14.14 -17.45
N LYS A 45 -9.93 -13.51 -16.66
CA LYS A 45 -10.09 -13.47 -15.19
C LYS A 45 -11.07 -12.39 -14.76
N LYS A 46 -11.19 -11.30 -15.53
CA LYS A 46 -12.08 -10.17 -15.27
C LYS A 46 -13.55 -10.55 -15.43
N GLU A 47 -13.85 -11.35 -16.44
CA GLU A 47 -15.20 -11.89 -16.67
C GLU A 47 -15.63 -12.88 -15.58
N LYS A 48 -14.68 -13.58 -14.98
CA LYS A 48 -14.95 -14.42 -13.82
C LYS A 48 -15.30 -13.51 -12.63
N LYS A 49 -16.12 -14.00 -11.68
CA LYS A 49 -16.61 -13.29 -10.46
C LYS A 49 -15.52 -12.69 -9.53
N PHE A 50 -14.26 -12.72 -9.97
CA PHE A 50 -13.07 -12.31 -9.26
C PHE A 50 -12.76 -10.82 -9.34
N PHE A 51 -13.23 -10.12 -10.37
CA PHE A 51 -13.06 -8.66 -10.50
C PHE A 51 -14.33 -7.87 -10.20
N VAL A 52 -15.45 -8.57 -10.00
CA VAL A 52 -16.71 -7.96 -9.61
C VAL A 52 -16.54 -7.33 -8.23
N ILE A 53 -16.57 -6.00 -8.19
CA ILE A 53 -16.55 -5.22 -6.96
C ILE A 53 -17.82 -5.60 -6.20
N SER A 54 -17.66 -6.28 -5.06
CA SER A 54 -18.80 -6.62 -4.23
C SER A 54 -19.46 -5.34 -3.73
N SER A 55 -20.80 -5.25 -3.83
CA SER A 55 -21.59 -4.16 -3.25
C SER A 55 -21.45 -4.03 -1.73
N LYS A 56 -20.76 -4.97 -1.08
CA LYS A 56 -20.50 -5.00 0.36
C LYS A 56 -19.20 -4.30 0.76
N LEU A 57 -18.41 -3.83 -0.20
CA LEU A 57 -17.17 -3.10 0.06
C LEU A 57 -17.46 -1.66 0.51
N THR A 58 -16.69 -1.15 1.47
CA THR A 58 -16.71 0.29 1.81
C THR A 58 -16.34 1.16 0.60
N GLU A 59 -16.79 2.41 0.63
CA GLU A 59 -16.46 3.42 -0.40
C GLU A 59 -14.94 3.55 -0.60
N TYR A 60 -14.17 3.52 0.50
CA TYR A 60 -12.71 3.55 0.46
C TYR A 60 -12.13 2.39 -0.36
N HIS A 61 -12.58 1.16 -0.10
CA HIS A 61 -12.15 -0.03 -0.83
C HIS A 61 -12.47 0.09 -2.33
N VAL A 62 -13.67 0.58 -2.66
CA VAL A 62 -14.09 0.78 -4.06
C VAL A 62 -13.20 1.79 -4.76
N GLN A 63 -12.95 2.95 -4.14
CA GLN A 63 -12.08 3.98 -4.72
C GLN A 63 -10.65 3.47 -4.93
N ARG A 64 -10.11 2.72 -3.98
CA ARG A 64 -8.77 2.11 -4.11
C ARG A 64 -8.70 1.14 -5.29
N LEU A 65 -9.71 0.29 -5.47
CA LEU A 65 -9.76 -0.65 -6.59
C LEU A 65 -9.93 0.08 -7.94
N ARG A 66 -10.72 1.17 -8.00
CA ARG A 66 -10.84 2.01 -9.21
C ARG A 66 -9.51 2.64 -9.62
N LYS A 67 -8.75 3.19 -8.68
CA LYS A 67 -7.41 3.75 -8.95
C LYS A 67 -6.47 2.71 -9.57
N LEU A 68 -6.52 1.47 -9.10
CA LEU A 68 -5.73 0.37 -9.68
C LEU A 68 -6.23 -0.02 -11.08
N ASP A 69 -7.54 -0.01 -11.32
CA ASP A 69 -8.11 -0.26 -12.65
C ASP A 69 -7.74 0.86 -13.65
N GLU A 70 -7.63 2.10 -13.19
CA GLU A 70 -7.12 3.25 -13.96
C GLU A 70 -5.64 3.07 -14.31
N GLU A 71 -4.78 2.69 -13.35
CA GLU A 71 -3.35 2.41 -13.60
C GLU A 71 -3.17 1.28 -14.63
N ILE A 72 -3.93 0.19 -14.52
CA ILE A 72 -3.91 -0.91 -15.50
C ILE A 72 -4.29 -0.39 -16.90
N SER A 73 -5.29 0.48 -16.99
CA SER A 73 -5.76 1.05 -18.26
C SER A 73 -4.72 1.98 -18.90
N GLN A 74 -4.02 2.77 -18.07
CA GLN A 74 -2.92 3.63 -18.51
C GLN A 74 -1.74 2.79 -19.04
N LEU A 75 -1.29 1.80 -18.27
CA LEU A 75 -0.20 0.89 -18.69
C LEU A 75 -0.55 0.14 -19.98
N LYS A 76 -1.79 -0.33 -20.13
CA LYS A 76 -2.27 -0.97 -21.37
C LYS A 76 -2.17 -0.03 -22.57
N THR A 77 -2.45 1.25 -22.38
CA THR A 77 -2.39 2.25 -23.45
C THR A 77 -0.94 2.58 -23.81
N GLU A 78 -0.07 2.71 -22.81
CA GLU A 78 1.36 2.96 -23.00
C GLU A 78 2.06 1.79 -23.70
N LEU A 79 1.83 0.56 -23.24
CA LEU A 79 2.42 -0.63 -23.85
C LEU A 79 1.93 -0.86 -25.28
N LYS A 80 0.68 -0.51 -25.60
CA LYS A 80 0.18 -0.54 -27.00
C LYS A 80 0.87 0.47 -27.90
N LYS A 81 1.34 1.59 -27.36
CA LYS A 81 2.13 2.58 -28.12
C LYS A 81 3.57 2.08 -28.33
N GLN A 82 4.15 1.44 -27.31
CA GLN A 82 5.50 0.87 -27.37
C GLN A 82 5.58 -0.34 -28.30
N PHE A 83 4.54 -1.19 -28.31
CA PHE A 83 4.47 -2.41 -29.10
C PHE A 83 3.31 -2.33 -30.11
N PRO A 84 3.46 -1.57 -31.21
CA PRO A 84 2.43 -1.50 -32.24
C PRO A 84 2.18 -2.88 -32.87
N LEU A 85 0.93 -3.16 -33.24
CA LEU A 85 0.54 -4.44 -33.82
C LEU A 85 1.34 -4.73 -35.10
N PRO A 86 1.95 -5.93 -35.24
CA PRO A 86 2.79 -6.29 -36.39
C PRO A 86 2.13 -6.25 -37.79
N GLY A 87 0.83 -5.93 -37.89
CA GLY A 87 0.10 -5.88 -39.16
C GLY A 87 -0.23 -4.48 -39.68
N ALA A 88 0.12 -3.40 -38.96
CA ALA A 88 -0.26 -2.04 -39.36
C ALA A 88 0.72 -1.35 -40.34
N HIS A 89 1.91 -1.93 -40.56
CA HIS A 89 2.98 -1.29 -41.31
C HIS A 89 3.40 -2.05 -42.58
N VAL A 90 2.48 -2.44 -43.46
CA VAL A 90 2.81 -2.61 -44.89
C VAL A 90 1.58 -2.34 -45.79
N LYS A 91 1.07 -1.11 -45.80
CA LYS A 91 0.65 -0.54 -47.10
C LYS A 91 1.90 0.07 -47.72
N LEU A 92 2.78 -0.80 -48.23
CA LEU A 92 3.73 -0.40 -49.26
C LEU A 92 2.90 0.36 -50.30
N GLN A 93 3.20 1.63 -50.50
CA GLN A 93 2.77 2.34 -51.68
C GLN A 93 3.22 1.47 -52.86
N GLN A 94 2.30 0.70 -53.44
CA GLN A 94 2.47 0.18 -54.78
C GLN A 94 2.59 1.41 -55.66
N ILE A 95 3.83 1.82 -55.94
CA ILE A 95 4.16 2.69 -57.04
C ILE A 95 3.65 1.95 -58.28
N LEU A 96 2.52 2.41 -58.80
CA LEU A 96 1.90 1.92 -60.02
C LEU A 96 2.92 2.13 -61.16
N PRO A 97 3.41 1.09 -61.85
CA PRO A 97 4.03 1.30 -63.16
C PRO A 97 2.95 1.77 -64.15
N PRO A 98 3.27 2.67 -65.09
CA PRO A 98 2.30 3.18 -66.06
C PRO A 98 1.80 2.04 -66.96
N LYS A 99 0.47 1.92 -67.04
CA LYS A 99 -0.26 0.90 -67.82
C LYS A 99 0.09 0.95 -69.31
N VAL A 100 0.64 -0.14 -69.83
CA VAL A 100 0.48 -0.56 -71.23
C VAL A 100 -0.89 -1.24 -71.36
N LYS A 101 -1.68 -0.81 -72.34
CA LYS A 101 -2.98 -1.38 -72.71
C LYS A 101 -2.81 -2.78 -73.28
N VAL A 102 -3.39 -3.81 -72.65
CA VAL A 102 -3.84 -5.02 -73.35
C VAL A 102 -5.16 -5.50 -72.74
N VAL A 103 -5.99 -6.00 -73.64
CA VAL A 103 -7.44 -6.26 -73.62
C VAL A 103 -7.78 -7.67 -73.11
N ALA A 104 -9.06 -7.85 -72.76
CA ALA A 104 -9.84 -9.09 -72.51
C ALA A 104 -9.76 -9.65 -71.08
N SER A 105 -10.82 -9.55 -70.26
CA SER A 105 -12.13 -10.24 -70.29
C SER A 105 -12.04 -11.70 -69.81
N CYS A 106 -12.55 -11.95 -68.59
CA CYS A 106 -13.47 -13.06 -68.30
C CYS A 106 -14.06 -12.88 -66.89
N GLU A 107 -15.39 -12.92 -66.82
CA GLU A 107 -16.21 -12.89 -65.60
C GLU A 107 -16.06 -14.19 -64.80
N GLN A 108 -15.90 -14.10 -63.47
CA GLN A 108 -16.37 -15.14 -62.56
C GLN A 108 -16.95 -14.54 -61.27
N THR A 109 -18.15 -15.02 -61.01
CA THR A 109 -19.12 -14.76 -59.94
C THR A 109 -18.60 -15.19 -58.57
N LEU A 110 -18.66 -14.29 -57.57
CA LEU A 110 -18.45 -14.64 -56.16
C LEU A 110 -19.76 -14.44 -55.38
N VAL A 111 -20.22 -15.54 -54.78
CA VAL A 111 -21.44 -15.64 -53.98
C VAL A 111 -21.26 -14.96 -52.62
N GLU A 112 -22.11 -13.98 -52.34
CA GLU A 112 -22.19 -13.24 -51.08
C GLU A 112 -23.00 -14.07 -50.06
N ARG A 113 -22.34 -14.61 -49.02
CA ARG A 113 -23.02 -15.23 -47.86
C ARG A 113 -23.23 -14.18 -46.78
N THR A 114 -24.45 -13.66 -46.72
CA THR A 114 -24.97 -12.89 -45.58
C THR A 114 -25.36 -13.84 -44.45
N PHE A 115 -24.78 -13.63 -43.26
CA PHE A 115 -25.15 -14.35 -42.04
C PHE A 115 -26.11 -13.46 -41.23
N THR A 116 -27.42 -13.67 -41.37
CA THR A 116 -28.44 -13.11 -40.49
C THR A 116 -28.77 -14.13 -39.38
N GLN A 117 -28.22 -13.92 -38.19
CA GLN A 117 -28.58 -14.71 -37.02
C GLN A 117 -29.77 -14.06 -36.29
N LYS A 118 -30.93 -14.70 -36.46
CA LYS A 118 -32.21 -14.47 -35.79
C LYS A 118 -32.09 -14.97 -34.35
N MET A 119 -32.34 -14.11 -33.36
CA MET A 119 -32.58 -14.51 -31.95
C MET A 119 -34.09 -14.50 -31.68
N PRO A 120 -34.69 -15.57 -31.11
CA PRO A 120 -36.06 -15.52 -30.60
C PRO A 120 -36.09 -15.00 -29.16
N GLY A 121 -37.14 -14.24 -28.85
CA GLY A 121 -37.31 -13.52 -27.60
C GLY A 121 -37.88 -14.32 -26.43
N HIS A 122 -38.43 -13.54 -25.50
CA HIS A 122 -39.06 -13.85 -24.23
C HIS A 122 -38.12 -13.94 -23.02
N LEU A 123 -38.12 -12.87 -22.22
CA LEU A 123 -38.61 -12.92 -20.83
C LEU A 123 -38.93 -11.51 -20.33
N LEU A 124 -40.21 -11.31 -20.02
CA LEU A 124 -40.77 -10.16 -19.32
C LEU A 124 -40.20 -10.12 -17.89
N SER A 125 -39.52 -9.03 -17.54
CA SER A 125 -39.31 -8.66 -16.13
C SER A 125 -40.08 -7.38 -15.82
N LYS A 126 -41.06 -7.54 -14.94
CA LYS A 126 -41.91 -6.51 -14.32
C LYS A 126 -41.09 -5.32 -13.79
N PRO A 127 -41.60 -4.08 -13.88
CA PRO A 127 -41.08 -2.97 -13.10
C PRO A 127 -41.54 -3.13 -11.63
N CYS A 128 -40.58 -3.27 -10.71
CA CYS A 128 -40.85 -3.05 -9.30
C CYS A 128 -40.84 -1.55 -9.04
N ASN A 129 -42.03 -1.00 -8.81
CA ASN A 129 -42.23 0.28 -8.14
C ASN A 129 -41.53 0.22 -6.77
N LEU A 130 -40.45 0.98 -6.59
CA LEU A 130 -40.03 1.39 -5.26
C LEU A 130 -40.76 2.69 -4.96
N GLY A 131 -41.70 2.61 -4.03
CA GLY A 131 -42.37 3.76 -3.47
C GLY A 131 -41.36 4.68 -2.79
N ASP A 132 -41.53 5.96 -3.06
CA ASP A 132 -41.12 7.05 -2.21
C ASP A 132 -41.65 6.79 -0.80
N ASP A 133 -40.76 6.71 0.18
CA ASP A 133 -40.96 7.34 1.49
C ASP A 133 -39.73 7.15 2.41
N LYS A 134 -39.34 8.26 3.03
CA LYS A 134 -38.37 8.43 4.13
C LYS A 134 -36.89 8.48 3.75
N LEU A 135 -36.50 9.63 3.20
CA LEU A 135 -35.18 10.21 3.47
C LEU A 135 -35.28 11.74 3.65
N VAL A 136 -36.02 12.13 4.68
CA VAL A 136 -35.98 13.48 5.26
C VAL A 136 -35.53 13.32 6.70
N LEU A 137 -34.24 13.51 6.96
CA LEU A 137 -33.66 14.16 8.15
C LEU A 137 -32.14 14.03 8.11
N ALA A 138 -31.46 15.09 8.56
CA ALA A 138 -30.00 15.24 8.69
C ALA A 138 -29.26 15.78 7.44
N LYS A 139 -29.70 16.94 6.95
CA LYS A 139 -28.83 17.85 6.18
C LYS A 139 -28.79 19.28 6.75
N GLU A 140 -29.13 19.45 8.03
CA GLU A 140 -29.32 20.76 8.63
C GLU A 140 -28.73 20.82 10.06
N MET A 141 -27.41 20.62 10.19
CA MET A 141 -26.66 20.93 11.42
C MET A 141 -25.22 21.45 11.18
N ILE A 142 -24.87 21.90 9.96
CA ILE A 142 -23.54 22.51 9.68
C ILE A 142 -23.68 23.99 9.29
N ALA A 143 -24.64 24.69 9.88
CA ALA A 143 -24.79 26.13 9.71
C ALA A 143 -25.29 26.77 11.02
N ARG A 144 -24.42 26.83 12.03
CA ARG A 144 -24.58 27.76 13.16
C ARG A 144 -23.23 28.07 13.81
N SER A 145 -22.64 29.14 13.30
CA SER A 145 -22.13 30.30 14.04
C SER A 145 -21.36 30.04 15.34
N VAL A 146 -20.05 30.27 15.32
CA VAL A 146 -19.34 30.91 16.44
C VAL A 146 -18.60 32.11 15.86
N GLU A 147 -19.17 33.27 16.10
CA GLU A 147 -18.57 34.59 15.89
C GLU A 147 -17.41 34.74 16.88
N ILE A 148 -16.22 35.00 16.36
CA ILE A 148 -15.05 35.40 17.16
C ILE A 148 -14.97 36.93 17.07
N PRO A 149 -14.98 37.67 18.19
CA PRO A 149 -14.92 39.11 18.17
C PRO A 149 -13.52 39.59 17.80
N GLU A 150 -13.46 40.50 16.83
CA GLU A 150 -12.29 41.31 16.49
C GLU A 150 -11.95 42.22 17.68
N GLY A 151 -10.95 41.82 18.45
CA GLY A 151 -10.31 42.67 19.46
C GLY A 151 -9.03 43.26 18.89
N SER A 152 -9.04 44.57 18.69
CA SER A 152 -7.88 45.38 18.37
C SER A 152 -6.81 45.28 19.47
N TYR A 153 -5.55 45.11 19.08
CA TYR A 153 -4.41 45.38 19.95
C TYR A 153 -3.32 46.10 19.14
N GLU A 154 -3.36 47.42 19.20
CA GLU A 154 -2.22 48.28 18.90
C GLU A 154 -1.20 48.12 20.03
N GLY A 155 -0.01 47.67 19.68
CA GLY A 155 1.09 47.48 20.62
C GLY A 155 2.43 47.65 19.92
N SER A 156 2.84 48.91 19.82
CA SER A 156 4.16 49.39 19.40
C SER A 156 5.29 48.60 20.07
N LEU A 157 6.19 48.03 19.26
CA LEU A 157 7.55 47.71 19.70
C LEU A 157 8.53 48.01 18.57
N GLN A 158 9.01 49.25 18.58
CA GLN A 158 10.26 49.68 17.95
C GLN A 158 11.37 48.73 18.43
N ARG A 159 12.02 48.01 17.52
CA ARG A 159 13.26 47.30 17.81
C ARG A 159 14.27 47.68 16.75
N ASP A 160 15.36 48.25 17.23
CA ASP A 160 16.45 48.83 16.48
C ASP A 160 17.04 47.88 15.45
N VAL A 161 17.24 48.44 14.27
CA VAL A 161 17.99 47.89 13.15
C VAL A 161 19.46 47.82 13.57
N SER A 162 19.89 46.66 14.04
CA SER A 162 21.30 46.31 14.10
C SER A 162 21.64 45.51 12.85
N GLU A 163 22.34 46.16 11.92
CA GLU A 163 22.99 45.58 10.75
C GLU A 163 23.97 44.47 11.18
N SER A 164 23.44 43.27 11.41
CA SER A 164 24.24 42.06 11.49
C SER A 164 24.43 41.55 10.08
N ALA A 165 25.62 41.78 9.52
CA ALA A 165 26.10 41.19 8.29
C ALA A 165 25.71 39.71 8.23
N PHE A 166 24.79 39.37 7.33
CA PHE A 166 24.37 38.01 7.05
C PHE A 166 25.57 37.26 6.48
N SER A 167 26.23 36.55 7.39
CA SER A 167 27.24 35.54 7.14
C SER A 167 26.69 34.55 6.13
N SER A 168 27.44 34.45 5.04
CA SER A 168 27.40 33.47 3.96
C SER A 168 26.49 32.27 4.19
N GLU A 169 25.48 32.26 3.34
CA GLU A 169 24.61 31.17 2.90
C GLU A 169 25.45 29.92 2.57
N GLU A 170 25.84 29.20 3.61
CA GLU A 170 26.38 27.84 3.51
C GLU A 170 25.20 26.95 3.12
N TYR A 171 24.94 26.93 1.81
CA TYR A 171 24.01 26.04 1.15
C TYR A 171 24.38 24.62 1.61
N ILE A 172 23.66 24.09 2.59
CA ILE A 172 23.74 22.70 2.99
C ILE A 172 23.41 21.92 1.72
N GLN A 173 24.46 21.48 1.05
CA GLN A 173 24.39 20.64 -0.12
C GLN A 173 23.71 19.36 0.36
N GLU A 174 22.38 19.31 0.23
CA GLU A 174 21.61 18.11 0.51
C GLU A 174 22.28 17.02 -0.32
N ASN A 175 22.94 16.09 0.37
CA ASN A 175 23.56 14.92 -0.23
C ASN A 175 22.46 14.16 -0.96
N SER A 176 22.30 14.50 -2.24
CA SER A 176 21.28 13.97 -3.13
C SER A 176 21.66 12.53 -3.43
N VAL A 177 21.30 11.64 -2.53
CA VAL A 177 21.45 10.21 -2.74
C VAL A 177 20.56 9.82 -3.91
N ASP A 178 21.17 9.11 -4.85
CA ASP A 178 20.52 8.63 -6.06
C ASP A 178 19.17 7.96 -5.74
N PRO A 179 18.07 8.35 -6.43
CA PRO A 179 16.74 7.82 -6.16
C PRO A 179 16.61 6.30 -6.29
N LYS A 180 17.42 5.67 -7.15
CA LYS A 180 17.41 4.20 -7.31
C LYS A 180 18.00 3.54 -6.05
N THR A 181 19.09 4.08 -5.53
CA THR A 181 19.69 3.65 -4.26
C THR A 181 18.71 3.79 -3.09
N LYS A 182 17.94 4.89 -3.02
CA LYS A 182 16.89 5.05 -1.99
C LYS A 182 15.81 3.97 -2.11
N ARG A 183 15.33 3.66 -3.32
CA ARG A 183 14.34 2.60 -3.55
C ARG A 183 14.86 1.23 -3.11
N GLU A 184 16.11 0.91 -3.42
CA GLU A 184 16.73 -0.35 -2.98
C GLU A 184 16.73 -0.45 -1.45
N ARG A 185 17.15 0.60 -0.75
CA ARG A 185 17.12 0.65 0.74
C ARG A 185 15.70 0.54 1.29
N GLU A 186 14.71 1.16 0.65
CA GLU A 186 13.30 1.01 1.02
C GLU A 186 12.83 -0.45 0.92
N THR A 187 13.32 -1.21 -0.07
CA THR A 187 12.98 -2.64 -0.19
C THR A 187 13.54 -3.46 0.96
N HIS A 188 14.72 -3.11 1.51
CA HIS A 188 15.29 -3.79 2.67
C HIS A 188 14.39 -3.63 3.91
N LEU A 189 13.74 -2.47 4.04
CA LEU A 189 12.88 -2.14 5.16
C LEU A 189 11.42 -2.56 4.97
N LEU A 190 11.04 -3.23 3.88
CA LEU A 190 9.64 -3.53 3.59
C LEU A 190 8.93 -4.26 4.75
N GLN A 191 9.55 -5.31 5.29
CA GLN A 191 8.99 -6.06 6.43
C GLN A 191 8.97 -5.26 7.71
N VAL A 192 10.03 -4.50 8.00
CA VAL A 192 10.09 -3.61 9.17
C VAL A 192 8.96 -2.58 9.09
N ASN A 193 8.75 -1.96 7.94
CA ASN A 193 7.68 -0.99 7.71
C ASN A 193 6.28 -1.61 7.88
N VAL A 194 6.09 -2.87 7.47
CA VAL A 194 4.83 -3.60 7.74
C VAL A 194 4.61 -3.78 9.23
N GLN A 195 5.64 -4.19 9.99
CA GLN A 195 5.51 -4.32 11.43
C GLN A 195 5.34 -2.98 12.14
N LEU A 196 5.99 -1.91 11.70
CA LEU A 196 5.80 -0.56 12.24
C LEU A 196 4.36 -0.08 12.05
N ARG A 197 3.70 -0.43 10.94
CA ARG A 197 2.26 -0.15 10.78
C ARG A 197 1.42 -0.92 11.80
N ILE A 198 1.72 -2.20 12.04
CA ILE A 198 1.03 -3.01 13.06
C ILE A 198 1.30 -2.44 14.46
N PHE A 199 2.52 -1.98 14.72
CA PHE A 199 2.93 -1.33 15.96
C PHE A 199 2.05 -0.11 16.22
N LYS A 200 1.93 0.78 15.22
CA LYS A 200 1.09 1.97 15.31
C LYS A 200 -0.37 1.63 15.63
N LEU A 201 -0.95 0.63 14.95
CA LEU A 201 -2.31 0.19 15.25
C LEU A 201 -2.47 -0.30 16.70
N LYS A 202 -1.50 -1.06 17.22
CA LYS A 202 -1.53 -1.48 18.63
C LYS A 202 -1.38 -0.31 19.60
N GLN A 203 -0.58 0.70 19.26
CA GLN A 203 -0.48 1.94 20.04
C GLN A 203 -1.83 2.68 20.06
N GLU A 204 -2.50 2.80 18.92
CA GLU A 204 -3.86 3.38 18.83
C GLU A 204 -4.90 2.59 19.65
N GLU A 205 -4.76 1.26 19.75
CA GLU A 205 -5.61 0.43 20.64
C GLU A 205 -5.41 0.74 22.12
N LEU A 206 -4.17 1.01 22.56
CA LEU A 206 -3.89 1.45 23.94
C LEU A 206 -4.53 2.81 24.21
N GLU A 207 -4.40 3.76 23.26
CA GLU A 207 -5.02 5.09 23.35
C GLU A 207 -6.55 5.00 23.43
N ALA A 208 -7.19 4.21 22.56
CA ALA A 208 -8.63 4.01 22.61
C ALA A 208 -9.08 3.38 23.94
N THR A 209 -8.26 2.50 24.52
CA THR A 209 -8.53 1.90 25.82
C THR A 209 -8.37 2.91 26.97
N TYR A 210 -7.41 3.82 26.87
CA TYR A 210 -7.28 4.96 27.79
C TYR A 210 -8.56 5.81 27.79
N GLN A 211 -9.01 6.28 26.61
CA GLN A 211 -10.23 7.09 26.47
C GLN A 211 -11.48 6.37 27.02
N LYS A 212 -11.56 5.06 26.81
CA LYS A 212 -12.64 4.22 27.35
C LYS A 212 -12.62 4.09 28.88
N ASN A 213 -11.45 4.09 29.52
CA ASN A 213 -11.36 4.04 30.98
C ASN A 213 -11.62 5.42 31.60
N LEU A 214 -11.19 6.49 30.92
CA LEU A 214 -11.46 7.86 31.31
C LEU A 214 -12.98 8.15 31.36
N SER A 215 -13.71 7.79 30.30
CA SER A 215 -15.18 7.94 30.25
C SER A 215 -15.94 7.09 31.29
N LYS A 216 -15.28 6.09 31.88
CA LYS A 216 -15.84 5.25 32.95
C LYS A 216 -15.45 5.72 34.36
N GLY A 217 -14.73 6.83 34.50
CA GLY A 217 -14.23 7.32 35.79
C GLY A 217 -13.13 6.45 36.41
N LYS A 218 -12.48 5.57 35.64
CA LYS A 218 -11.42 4.66 36.13
C LYS A 218 -10.04 5.28 35.97
N GLN A 219 -9.75 6.31 36.78
CA GLN A 219 -8.56 7.15 36.60
C GLN A 219 -7.23 6.37 36.64
N ASP A 220 -7.05 5.46 37.60
CA ASP A 220 -5.80 4.70 37.71
C ASP A 220 -5.53 3.81 36.50
N GLN A 221 -6.59 3.17 35.97
CA GLN A 221 -6.49 2.35 34.78
C GLN A 221 -6.22 3.22 33.55
N ALA A 222 -6.88 4.38 33.44
CA ALA A 222 -6.67 5.33 32.37
C ALA A 222 -5.20 5.79 32.34
N ASN A 223 -4.65 6.22 33.49
CA ASN A 223 -3.26 6.64 33.62
C ASN A 223 -2.26 5.55 33.18
N LYS A 224 -2.53 4.27 33.52
CA LYS A 224 -1.70 3.14 33.05
C LYS A 224 -1.69 3.02 31.52
N TYR A 225 -2.86 3.02 30.89
CA TYR A 225 -2.96 2.92 29.42
C TYR A 225 -2.38 4.14 28.71
N GLN A 226 -2.51 5.34 29.29
CA GLN A 226 -1.91 6.55 28.74
C GLN A 226 -0.38 6.46 28.75
N LYS A 227 0.22 6.04 29.86
CA LYS A 227 1.68 5.83 29.96
C LYS A 227 2.16 4.83 28.91
N ALA A 228 1.47 3.70 28.76
CA ALA A 228 1.82 2.71 27.75
C ALA A 228 1.63 3.19 26.31
N SER A 229 0.55 3.93 26.03
CA SER A 229 0.32 4.56 24.71
C SER A 229 1.47 5.51 24.35
N ASN A 230 1.87 6.37 25.29
CA ASN A 230 2.97 7.31 25.12
C ASN A 230 4.31 6.59 24.92
N ALA A 231 4.63 5.61 25.75
CA ALA A 231 5.86 4.83 25.63
C ALA A 231 5.93 4.09 24.28
N ALA A 232 4.83 3.47 23.85
CA ALA A 232 4.74 2.84 22.53
C ALA A 232 4.93 3.86 21.40
N LYS A 233 4.31 5.04 21.50
CA LYS A 233 4.47 6.11 20.52
C LYS A 233 5.93 6.55 20.39
N THR A 234 6.64 6.74 21.50
CA THR A 234 8.07 7.09 21.50
C THR A 234 8.91 6.04 20.77
N ILE A 235 8.73 4.75 21.10
CA ILE A 235 9.44 3.65 20.42
C ILE A 235 9.17 3.67 18.90
N TYR A 236 7.91 3.85 18.51
CA TYR A 236 7.52 3.90 17.09
C TYR A 236 8.17 5.07 16.37
N ASP A 237 8.14 6.27 16.95
CA ASP A 237 8.68 7.49 16.35
C ASP A 237 10.20 7.40 16.20
N GLU A 238 10.91 6.87 17.21
CA GLU A 238 12.35 6.68 17.17
C GLU A 238 12.80 5.65 16.11
N ILE A 239 12.17 4.47 16.06
CA ILE A 239 12.51 3.46 15.04
C ILE A 239 12.15 3.96 13.64
N SER A 240 11.01 4.65 13.49
CA SER A 240 10.62 5.25 12.21
C SER A 240 11.60 6.33 11.76
N ARG A 241 12.14 7.13 12.69
CA ARG A 241 13.19 8.11 12.41
C ARG A 241 14.47 7.43 11.94
N LEU A 242 14.92 6.38 12.64
CA LEU A 242 16.11 5.61 12.25
C LEU A 242 15.93 4.92 10.89
N ALA A 243 14.75 4.40 10.58
CA ALA A 243 14.43 3.81 9.28
C ALA A 243 14.54 4.84 8.14
N LYS A 244 14.04 6.07 8.35
CA LYS A 244 14.19 7.17 7.39
C LYS A 244 15.65 7.60 7.24
N GLN A 245 16.37 7.65 8.35
CA GLN A 245 17.80 7.96 8.36
C GLN A 245 18.56 6.93 7.50
N TYR A 246 18.34 5.63 7.71
CA TYR A 246 18.92 4.56 6.90
C TYR A 246 18.66 4.71 5.40
N ILE A 247 17.44 5.08 5.00
CA ILE A 247 17.11 5.30 3.59
C ILE A 247 18.00 6.41 3.00
N ASN A 248 18.31 7.43 3.79
CA ASN A 248 19.11 8.57 3.38
C ASN A 248 20.62 8.30 3.44
N ASP A 249 21.17 7.85 4.58
CA ASP A 249 22.62 7.66 4.73
C ASP A 249 23.11 6.29 4.22
N GLY A 250 22.26 5.26 4.25
CA GLY A 250 22.60 3.89 3.88
C GLY A 250 23.32 3.12 4.98
N ASP A 251 23.41 3.66 6.19
CA ASP A 251 24.14 3.06 7.30
C ASP A 251 23.25 2.01 8.00
N LEU A 252 23.34 0.77 7.50
CA LEU A 252 22.55 -0.34 8.02
C LEU A 252 22.96 -0.72 9.45
N ASP A 253 24.24 -0.61 9.77
CA ASP A 253 24.78 -1.02 11.07
C ASP A 253 24.39 -0.01 12.15
N ALA A 254 24.42 1.29 11.84
CA ALA A 254 23.87 2.31 12.72
C ALA A 254 22.36 2.13 12.91
N PHE A 255 21.61 1.83 11.85
CA PHE A 255 20.18 1.53 11.97
C PHE A 255 19.91 0.37 12.94
N LYS A 256 20.62 -0.75 12.78
CA LYS A 256 20.47 -1.94 13.62
C LYS A 256 20.86 -1.68 15.07
N THR A 257 22.04 -1.10 15.28
CA THR A 257 22.60 -0.84 16.62
C THR A 257 21.73 0.15 17.40
N ASN A 258 21.31 1.25 16.76
CA ASN A 258 20.45 2.23 17.40
C ASN A 258 19.05 1.66 17.67
N SER A 259 18.47 0.92 16.73
CA SER A 259 17.17 0.26 16.94
C SER A 259 17.24 -0.79 18.04
N GLN A 260 18.36 -1.50 18.18
CA GLN A 260 18.59 -2.41 19.31
C GLN A 260 18.49 -1.68 20.62
N SER A 261 19.21 -0.56 20.76
CA SER A 261 19.25 0.22 22.01
C SER A 261 17.86 0.70 22.44
N ILE A 262 16.99 1.03 21.48
CA ILE A 262 15.59 1.43 21.73
C ILE A 262 14.75 0.22 22.18
N LEU A 263 15.01 -0.96 21.60
CA LEU A 263 14.24 -2.19 21.85
C LEU A 263 14.81 -3.08 22.96
N LYS A 264 15.89 -2.67 23.65
CA LYS A 264 16.44 -3.44 24.76
C LYS A 264 15.45 -3.53 25.93
N GLU A 265 15.50 -4.63 26.66
CA GLU A 265 14.62 -4.89 27.82
C GLU A 265 14.87 -3.92 28.99
N ASP A 266 16.03 -3.28 29.06
CA ASP A 266 16.36 -2.28 30.08
C ASP A 266 15.79 -0.88 29.78
N ASN A 267 15.32 -0.63 28.56
CA ASN A 267 14.69 0.63 28.17
C ASN A 267 13.36 0.84 28.90
N ASP A 268 13.17 2.00 29.55
CA ASP A 268 11.98 2.27 30.34
C ASP A 268 10.69 2.25 29.52
N ASN A 269 10.71 2.73 28.27
CA ASN A 269 9.55 2.65 27.39
C ASN A 269 9.19 1.20 27.06
N VAL A 270 10.20 0.35 26.82
CA VAL A 270 10.00 -1.08 26.57
C VAL A 270 9.40 -1.77 27.79
N LYS A 271 9.94 -1.49 29.00
CA LYS A 271 9.40 -2.03 30.26
C LYS A 271 7.92 -1.68 30.44
N ILE A 272 7.57 -0.40 30.29
CA ILE A 272 6.18 0.08 30.43
C ILE A 272 5.25 -0.65 29.44
N VAL A 273 5.67 -0.79 28.18
CA VAL A 273 4.84 -1.42 27.15
C VAL A 273 4.72 -2.94 27.36
N GLN A 274 5.76 -3.60 27.86
CA GLN A 274 5.77 -5.04 28.14
C GLN A 274 4.81 -5.46 29.26
N GLU A 275 4.40 -4.55 30.15
CA GLU A 275 3.37 -4.82 31.16
C GLU A 275 2.00 -5.17 30.53
N HIS A 276 1.79 -4.81 29.27
CA HIS A 276 0.56 -5.09 28.54
C HIS A 276 0.64 -6.42 27.77
N ARG A 277 -0.43 -7.24 27.88
CA ARG A 277 -0.50 -8.57 27.28
C ARG A 277 -0.20 -8.54 25.77
N GLY A 278 0.73 -9.39 25.34
CA GLY A 278 1.06 -9.62 23.92
C GLY A 278 2.01 -8.58 23.31
N TRP A 279 2.53 -7.63 24.11
CA TRP A 279 3.56 -6.70 23.66
C TRP A 279 4.96 -7.30 23.71
N LYS A 280 5.30 -8.12 24.73
CA LYS A 280 6.62 -8.75 24.84
C LYS A 280 7.00 -9.54 23.57
N SER A 281 6.15 -10.47 23.13
CA SER A 281 6.40 -11.24 21.91
C SER A 281 6.39 -10.39 20.65
N PHE A 282 5.59 -9.32 20.62
CA PHE A 282 5.54 -8.41 19.48
C PHE A 282 6.83 -7.59 19.34
N LEU A 283 7.36 -7.05 20.45
CA LEU A 283 8.63 -6.32 20.47
C LEU A 283 9.81 -7.23 20.13
N ALA A 284 9.83 -8.46 20.65
CA ALA A 284 10.84 -9.47 20.29
C ALA A 284 10.83 -9.79 18.79
N ASN A 285 9.64 -9.95 18.19
CA ASN A 285 9.50 -10.16 16.75
C ASN A 285 9.97 -8.96 15.92
N LEU A 286 9.66 -7.73 16.36
CA LEU A 286 10.13 -6.52 15.69
C LEU A 286 11.66 -6.43 15.76
N ALA A 287 12.24 -6.66 16.93
CA ALA A 287 13.69 -6.71 17.13
C ALA A 287 14.35 -7.75 16.21
N GLY A 288 13.86 -8.99 16.20
CA GLY A 288 14.36 -10.05 15.32
C GLY A 288 14.30 -9.66 13.84
N LEU A 289 13.21 -9.02 13.41
CA LEU A 289 13.10 -8.54 12.03
C LEU A 289 14.12 -7.45 11.71
N ILE A 290 14.33 -6.48 12.60
CA ILE A 290 15.33 -5.42 12.42
C ILE A 290 16.74 -6.01 12.32
N PHE A 291 17.08 -6.99 13.16
CA PHE A 291 18.40 -7.64 13.14
C PHE A 291 18.66 -8.45 11.87
N THR A 292 17.60 -9.06 11.32
CA THR A 292 17.68 -9.83 10.07
C THR A 292 17.58 -8.97 8.80
N VAL A 293 17.28 -7.66 8.89
CA VAL A 293 17.31 -6.76 7.74
C VAL A 293 18.69 -6.82 7.06
N GLY A 294 18.69 -6.94 5.73
CA GLY A 294 19.91 -7.02 4.91
C GLY A 294 20.44 -8.44 4.68
N LEU A 295 20.07 -9.43 5.49
CA LEU A 295 20.45 -10.83 5.24
C LEU A 295 19.51 -11.50 4.21
N ALA A 296 18.28 -11.02 4.08
CA ALA A 296 17.26 -11.72 3.31
C ALA A 296 17.30 -11.48 1.79
N GLN A 297 18.08 -10.51 1.30
CA GLN A 297 18.05 -10.13 -0.12
C GLN A 297 18.58 -11.22 -1.08
N ALA A 298 19.33 -12.21 -0.57
CA ALA A 298 19.74 -13.38 -1.36
C ALA A 298 18.66 -14.47 -1.49
N GLY A 299 17.53 -14.40 -0.76
CA GLY A 299 16.52 -15.47 -0.70
C GLY A 299 15.08 -15.07 -1.00
N TYR A 300 14.81 -13.80 -1.29
CA TYR A 300 13.44 -13.25 -1.28
C TYR A 300 12.54 -13.66 -2.46
N SER A 301 13.02 -14.49 -3.39
CA SER A 301 12.16 -15.10 -4.42
C SER A 301 11.23 -16.21 -3.88
N LEU A 302 11.37 -16.64 -2.61
CA LEU A 302 10.68 -17.82 -2.07
C LEU A 302 9.53 -17.56 -1.07
N TYR A 303 9.32 -16.34 -0.56
CA TYR A 303 8.28 -16.10 0.47
C TYR A 303 6.85 -15.91 -0.05
N LYS A 304 6.52 -16.65 -1.11
CA LYS A 304 5.20 -16.69 -1.76
C LYS A 304 4.30 -17.75 -1.11
N ARG A 305 4.15 -17.76 0.21
CA ARG A 305 3.04 -18.46 0.90
C ARG A 305 3.03 -18.08 2.39
N GLU A 306 1.87 -17.61 2.84
CA GLU A 306 1.44 -17.61 4.25
C GLU A 306 2.03 -16.54 5.20
N PHE A 307 1.39 -15.36 5.21
CA PHE A 307 1.26 -14.53 6.43
C PHE A 307 0.38 -15.24 7.47
N SER A 308 0.80 -16.41 7.94
CA SER A 308 0.15 -17.24 8.97
C SER A 308 0.72 -16.96 10.37
N TRP A 309 1.27 -15.76 10.59
CA TRP A 309 2.01 -15.41 11.81
C TRP A 309 1.16 -14.85 12.96
N PHE A 310 -0.18 -14.83 12.81
CA PHE A 310 -1.12 -14.56 13.90
C PHE A 310 -1.67 -15.82 14.57
N LYS A 311 -1.09 -16.99 14.31
CA LYS A 311 -1.38 -18.17 15.12
C LYS A 311 -0.46 -18.14 16.37
N PRO A 312 -0.97 -18.48 17.57
CA PRO A 312 -0.12 -18.62 18.74
C PRO A 312 1.05 -19.57 18.44
N PRO A 313 2.20 -19.39 19.10
CA PRO A 313 3.42 -20.13 18.78
C PRO A 313 3.12 -21.62 18.77
N THR A 314 3.17 -22.21 17.58
CA THR A 314 3.31 -23.65 17.44
C THR A 314 4.70 -24.02 17.97
N ASP A 315 4.89 -25.26 18.40
CA ASP A 315 6.18 -25.79 18.90
C ASP A 315 7.37 -25.45 17.98
N THR A 316 7.11 -25.32 16.68
CA THR A 316 8.08 -24.88 15.67
C THR A 316 8.53 -23.43 15.83
N GLY A 317 7.65 -22.50 16.21
CA GLY A 317 8.01 -21.09 16.44
C GLY A 317 8.94 -20.91 17.63
N LYS A 318 8.72 -21.70 18.69
CA LYS A 318 9.57 -21.70 19.88
C LYS A 318 11.00 -22.17 19.56
N LYS A 319 11.12 -23.21 18.71
CA LYS A 319 12.43 -23.70 18.25
C LYS A 319 13.20 -22.66 17.42
N VAL A 320 12.51 -21.81 16.67
CA VAL A 320 13.16 -20.73 15.91
C VAL A 320 13.63 -19.60 16.83
N GLU A 321 12.84 -19.23 17.85
CA GLU A 321 13.29 -18.31 18.90
C GLU A 321 14.51 -18.85 19.64
N ASP A 322 14.48 -20.12 20.07
CA ASP A 322 15.60 -20.77 20.78
C ASP A 322 16.87 -20.82 19.90
N LEU A 323 16.72 -21.04 18.58
CA LEU A 323 17.83 -20.99 17.64
C LEU A 323 18.40 -19.56 17.51
N TYR A 324 17.54 -18.55 17.46
CA TYR A 324 17.94 -17.15 17.37
C TYR A 324 18.68 -16.69 18.62
N THR A 325 18.20 -17.11 19.80
CA THR A 325 18.88 -16.89 21.08
C THR A 325 20.24 -17.59 21.11
N SER A 326 20.34 -18.81 20.59
CA SER A 326 21.60 -19.57 20.53
C SER A 326 22.63 -18.90 19.61
N ILE A 327 22.21 -18.43 18.43
CA ILE A 327 23.09 -17.72 17.48
C ILE A 327 23.61 -16.42 18.08
N ASN A 328 22.72 -15.62 18.72
CA ASN A 328 23.13 -14.38 19.36
C ASN A 328 24.06 -14.62 20.57
N THR A 329 23.91 -15.74 21.27
CA THR A 329 24.79 -16.07 22.41
C THR A 329 26.21 -16.41 21.93
N ILE A 330 26.32 -17.14 20.81
CA ILE A 330 27.62 -17.48 20.20
C ILE A 330 28.31 -16.22 19.66
N ALA A 331 27.58 -15.31 19.04
CA ALA A 331 28.14 -14.07 18.49
C ALA A 331 28.62 -13.06 19.54
N VAL A 332 28.24 -13.23 20.82
CA VAL A 332 28.65 -12.36 21.93
C VAL A 332 29.80 -12.97 22.74
N THR A 333 30.06 -14.27 22.60
CA THR A 333 31.08 -15.00 23.38
C THR A 333 32.32 -15.41 22.59
N GLY A 334 32.38 -15.11 21.29
CA GLY A 334 33.59 -15.18 20.46
C GLY A 334 33.94 -13.81 19.93
#